data_AF-A0A8T7MJA3-F1
#
_entry.id   AF-A0A8T7MJA3-F1
#
_cell.length_a   1.000
_cell.length_b   1.000
_cell.length_c   1.000
_cell.angle_alpha   90.00
_cell.angle_beta   90.00
_cell.angle_gamma   90.00
#
_symmetry.space_group_name_H-M   'P 1'
#
loop_
_entity.id
_entity.type
_entity.pdbx_description
1 polymer ?
#
loop_
_entity_poly.entity_id
_entity_poly.type
_entity_poly.pdbx_seq_one_letter_code
_entity_poly.pdbx_strand_id
1 'polypeptide(L)'
;MATYLLTWNPANSPWHDIEDNIREMKEIGYHLSTRCVCNAKDILEGDRLFILQQRSLEEHKVSGIGLVASGWAASDVYEEPEKAASGQTARYVEACLDVIFNPARETIFPRTALSEGVLGSQHWDTRSSGTLLEEEAAAELEKAWATFLASKSLSQHNKLEEFYPYQDEEDYEFDEAVDDLGEETGPDKSAGPSLNEVANDFPEEEDTPLIEAIAREDGHFVADPYERDPELRAAAIRLYGTTCQACGFSFEQTYGTYGKGYVQVHHKHPTSNANGSTKIDPSTDLAVLCSNCHTIIHRNPENLLTIEELRVIVNALRS
;
A
#
# COMPACT_ATOMS: atom_id res chain seq x y z
N MET A 1 -25.09 3.03 8.68
CA MET A 1 -24.12 2.24 7.93
C MET A 1 -24.84 1.66 6.73
N ALA A 2 -24.72 2.35 5.62
CA ALA A 2 -25.20 1.88 4.33
C ALA A 2 -24.16 0.95 3.70
N THR A 3 -24.60 0.15 2.72
CA THR A 3 -23.71 -0.72 1.96
C THR A 3 -23.73 -0.32 0.50
N TYR A 4 -22.55 -0.09 -0.07
CA TYR A 4 -22.39 0.35 -1.45
C TYR A 4 -21.61 -0.66 -2.28
N LEU A 5 -22.01 -0.75 -3.55
CA LEU A 5 -21.32 -1.50 -4.58
C LEU A 5 -20.51 -0.57 -5.46
N LEU A 6 -19.19 -0.72 -5.40
CA LEU A 6 -18.24 -0.12 -6.33
C LEU A 6 -18.01 -1.08 -7.50
N THR A 7 -17.73 -0.53 -8.67
CA THR A 7 -17.46 -1.32 -9.87
C THR A 7 -16.07 -1.07 -10.40
N TRP A 8 -15.36 -2.15 -10.72
CA TRP A 8 -14.01 -2.11 -11.26
C TRP A 8 -13.96 -2.81 -12.62
N ASN A 9 -13.35 -2.17 -13.62
CA ASN A 9 -13.13 -2.77 -14.93
C ASN A 9 -11.62 -2.86 -15.20
N PRO A 10 -11.02 -4.07 -15.18
CA PRO A 10 -9.58 -4.25 -15.35
C PRO A 10 -9.06 -3.79 -16.71
N ALA A 11 -9.91 -3.69 -17.74
CA ALA A 11 -9.51 -3.19 -19.05
C ALA A 11 -9.36 -1.67 -19.09
N ASN A 12 -10.13 -0.93 -18.29
CA ASN A 12 -10.11 0.53 -18.25
C ASN A 12 -9.18 1.07 -17.16
N SER A 13 -9.12 0.36 -16.03
CA SER A 13 -8.31 0.71 -14.87
C SER A 13 -7.65 -0.56 -14.36
N PRO A 14 -6.51 -0.96 -14.95
CA PRO A 14 -5.80 -2.14 -14.49
C PRO A 14 -5.32 -1.93 -13.06
N TRP A 15 -5.53 -2.94 -12.21
CA TRP A 15 -5.03 -2.93 -10.84
C TRP A 15 -3.65 -3.60 -10.84
N HIS A 16 -2.62 -2.84 -11.22
CA HIS A 16 -1.27 -3.36 -11.45
C HIS A 16 -0.65 -3.95 -10.17
N ASP A 17 -0.88 -3.30 -9.04
CA ASP A 17 -0.27 -3.66 -7.75
C ASP A 17 -1.19 -4.54 -6.89
N ILE A 18 -2.17 -5.22 -7.50
CA ILE A 18 -3.18 -6.02 -6.77
C ILE A 18 -2.54 -7.09 -5.87
N GLU A 19 -1.40 -7.66 -6.27
CA GLU A 19 -0.69 -8.66 -5.45
C GLU A 19 -0.03 -8.06 -4.22
N ASP A 20 0.54 -6.85 -4.36
CA ASP A 20 1.17 -6.16 -3.25
C ASP A 20 0.10 -5.66 -2.28
N ASN A 21 -1.04 -5.17 -2.79
CA ASN A 21 -2.19 -4.78 -1.97
C ASN A 21 -2.79 -5.99 -1.22
N ILE A 22 -2.83 -7.17 -1.84
CA ILE A 22 -3.23 -8.42 -1.16
C ILE A 22 -2.21 -8.80 -0.08
N ARG A 23 -0.91 -8.62 -0.35
CA ARG A 23 0.15 -8.90 0.65
C ARG A 23 0.00 -7.96 1.85
N GLU A 24 -0.11 -6.66 1.61
CA GLU A 24 -0.32 -5.65 2.65
C GLU A 24 -1.57 -5.96 3.49
N MET A 25 -2.69 -6.27 2.84
CA MET A 25 -3.93 -6.65 3.53
C MET A 25 -3.77 -7.89 4.39
N LYS A 26 -2.93 -8.87 4.01
CA LYS A 26 -2.65 -10.04 4.84
C LYS A 26 -1.71 -9.76 6.01
N GLU A 27 -0.78 -8.83 5.84
CA GLU A 27 0.23 -8.47 6.85
C GLU A 27 -0.33 -7.51 7.90
N ILE A 28 -1.01 -6.45 7.45
CA ILE A 28 -1.54 -5.36 8.29
C ILE A 28 -2.99 -5.65 8.71
N GLY A 29 -3.71 -6.49 7.95
CA GLY A 29 -5.14 -6.76 8.13
C GLY A 29 -6.04 -5.94 7.19
N TYR A 30 -5.48 -4.95 6.49
CA TYR A 30 -6.19 -4.14 5.51
C TYR A 30 -5.26 -3.50 4.48
N HIS A 31 -5.84 -2.98 3.40
CA HIS A 31 -5.17 -2.12 2.43
C HIS A 31 -5.95 -0.82 2.23
N LEU A 32 -5.31 0.33 2.42
CA LEU A 32 -5.93 1.64 2.17
C LEU A 32 -5.83 2.03 0.69
N SER A 33 -6.93 1.86 -0.03
CA SER A 33 -7.07 2.34 -1.39
C SER A 33 -7.47 3.82 -1.40
N THR A 34 -6.54 4.68 -1.84
CA THR A 34 -6.68 6.14 -1.77
C THR A 34 -7.58 6.75 -2.85
N ARG A 35 -8.06 5.96 -3.83
CA ARG A 35 -8.85 6.53 -4.93
C ARG A 35 -9.81 5.55 -5.61
N CYS A 36 -10.96 5.31 -4.99
CA CYS A 36 -12.05 4.58 -5.65
C CYS A 36 -13.02 5.55 -6.34
N VAL A 37 -13.15 5.43 -7.67
CA VAL A 37 -14.12 6.24 -8.44
C VAL A 37 -15.54 5.81 -8.10
N CYS A 38 -16.40 6.77 -7.73
CA CYS A 38 -17.82 6.54 -7.47
C CYS A 38 -18.67 7.66 -8.05
N ASN A 39 -19.94 7.40 -8.33
CA ASN A 39 -20.90 8.43 -8.72
C ASN A 39 -21.81 8.86 -7.56
N ALA A 40 -21.87 8.04 -6.50
CA ALA A 40 -22.55 8.36 -5.27
C ALA A 40 -22.03 9.66 -4.67
N LYS A 41 -22.92 10.38 -3.98
CA LYS A 41 -22.58 11.57 -3.20
C LYS A 41 -22.70 11.34 -1.70
N ASP A 42 -23.40 10.28 -1.32
CA ASP A 42 -23.89 10.06 0.04
C ASP A 42 -23.12 8.94 0.75
N ILE A 43 -21.99 8.47 0.20
CA ILE A 43 -21.11 7.53 0.92
C ILE A 43 -20.41 8.34 2.01
N LEU A 44 -20.54 7.86 3.25
CA LEU A 44 -19.89 8.45 4.41
C LEU A 44 -18.80 7.53 4.92
N GLU A 45 -17.83 8.09 5.64
CA GLU A 45 -16.85 7.31 6.38
C GLU A 45 -17.54 6.25 7.26
N GLY A 46 -16.99 5.04 7.27
CA GLY A 46 -17.53 3.89 7.99
C GLY A 46 -18.65 3.13 7.26
N ASP A 47 -19.11 3.58 6.09
CA ASP A 47 -20.04 2.78 5.27
C ASP A 47 -19.36 1.54 4.68
N ARG A 48 -20.14 0.47 4.48
CA ARG A 48 -19.64 -0.81 3.98
C ARG A 48 -19.48 -0.78 2.46
N LEU A 49 -18.36 -1.30 1.96
CA LEU A 49 -18.05 -1.31 0.54
C LEU A 49 -17.83 -2.74 0.02
N PHE A 50 -18.36 -3.01 -1.17
CA PHE A 50 -18.04 -4.19 -1.98
C PHE A 50 -17.55 -3.76 -3.36
N ILE A 51 -16.54 -4.43 -3.90
CA ILE A 51 -16.02 -4.16 -5.26
C ILE A 51 -16.39 -5.32 -6.18
N LEU A 52 -17.16 -5.01 -7.23
CA LEU A 52 -17.54 -5.93 -8.29
C LEU A 52 -16.65 -5.73 -9.51
N GLN A 53 -16.00 -6.81 -9.97
CA GLN A 53 -15.33 -6.82 -11.27
C GLN A 53 -16.37 -6.90 -12.41
N GLN A 54 -16.33 -5.91 -13.30
CA GLN A 54 -17.04 -5.88 -14.57
C GLN A 54 -16.25 -6.60 -15.68
N ARG A 55 -16.93 -6.98 -16.75
CA ARG A 55 -16.33 -7.72 -17.88
C ARG A 55 -15.28 -6.87 -18.63
N SER A 56 -14.16 -7.49 -18.96
CA SER A 56 -13.23 -6.97 -19.99
C SER A 56 -13.87 -6.97 -21.37
N LEU A 57 -13.59 -5.96 -22.20
CA LEU A 57 -14.06 -5.85 -23.59
C LEU A 57 -13.28 -6.74 -24.57
N GLU A 58 -12.31 -7.55 -24.10
CA GLU A 58 -11.52 -8.44 -24.97
C GLU A 58 -12.05 -9.88 -24.97
N GLU A 59 -12.33 -10.42 -26.15
CA GLU A 59 -13.07 -11.67 -26.36
C GLU A 59 -12.35 -12.96 -25.92
N HIS A 60 -11.11 -12.91 -25.40
CA HIS A 60 -10.29 -14.14 -25.26
C HIS A 60 -9.58 -14.38 -23.91
N LYS A 61 -9.92 -13.68 -22.83
CA LYS A 61 -9.59 -14.13 -21.46
C LYS A 61 -10.73 -13.80 -20.49
N VAL A 62 -11.46 -14.85 -20.09
CA VAL A 62 -12.49 -14.80 -19.04
C VAL A 62 -11.80 -15.04 -17.70
N SER A 63 -11.36 -14.00 -17.02
CA SER A 63 -11.36 -14.02 -15.55
C SER A 63 -12.70 -13.47 -15.06
N GLY A 64 -13.30 -14.14 -14.08
CA GLY A 64 -14.74 -14.12 -13.81
C GLY A 64 -15.32 -12.75 -13.46
N ILE A 65 -16.60 -12.56 -13.80
CA ILE A 65 -17.42 -11.48 -13.24
C ILE A 65 -17.80 -11.90 -11.83
N GLY A 66 -17.61 -11.03 -10.85
CA GLY A 66 -17.82 -11.36 -9.45
C GLY A 66 -17.27 -10.34 -8.48
N LEU A 67 -17.52 -10.54 -7.18
CA LEU A 67 -16.96 -9.67 -6.15
C LEU A 67 -15.50 -10.04 -5.91
N VAL A 68 -14.65 -9.02 -5.97
CA VAL A 68 -13.20 -9.15 -5.87
C VAL A 68 -12.65 -8.58 -4.57
N ALA A 69 -13.38 -7.68 -3.92
CA ALA A 69 -12.96 -7.12 -2.64
C ALA A 69 -14.16 -6.71 -1.79
N SER A 70 -13.92 -6.62 -0.49
CA SER A 70 -14.79 -5.94 0.48
C SER A 70 -13.95 -4.95 1.28
N GLY A 71 -14.62 -4.03 1.96
CA GLY A 71 -13.97 -3.05 2.80
C GLY A 71 -14.93 -2.04 3.37
N TRP A 72 -14.38 -0.91 3.76
CA TRP A 72 -15.07 0.16 4.48
C TRP A 72 -14.65 1.49 3.89
N ALA A 73 -15.56 2.46 3.81
CA ALA A 73 -15.23 3.81 3.42
C ALA A 73 -14.32 4.44 4.50
N ALA A 74 -13.12 4.86 4.12
CA ALA A 74 -12.16 5.54 4.98
C ALA A 74 -12.31 7.07 4.91
N SER A 75 -13.19 7.56 4.04
CA SER A 75 -13.49 8.98 3.89
C SER A 75 -14.94 9.17 3.47
N ASP A 76 -15.44 10.40 3.63
CA ASP A 76 -16.60 10.87 2.87
C ASP A 76 -16.25 11.00 1.38
N VAL A 77 -17.28 11.11 0.52
CA VAL A 77 -17.07 11.39 -0.91
C VAL A 77 -16.46 12.78 -1.10
N TYR A 78 -15.37 12.84 -1.87
CA TYR A 78 -14.72 14.10 -2.25
C TYR A 78 -14.55 14.24 -3.77
N GLU A 79 -14.34 15.47 -4.23
CA GLU A 79 -14.06 15.80 -5.63
C GLU A 79 -12.64 16.38 -5.74
N GLU A 80 -11.88 16.03 -6.79
CA GLU A 80 -10.57 16.63 -7.02
C GLU A 80 -10.72 18.10 -7.48
N PRO A 81 -10.08 19.07 -6.78
CA PRO A 81 -10.21 20.49 -7.10
C PRO A 81 -9.83 20.83 -8.56
N GLU A 82 -8.81 20.18 -9.10
CA GLU A 82 -8.29 20.43 -10.45
C GLU A 82 -9.23 19.93 -11.56
N LYS A 83 -9.94 18.82 -11.33
CA LYS A 83 -10.92 18.28 -12.29
C LYS A 83 -12.25 19.02 -12.20
N ALA A 84 -12.65 19.42 -10.99
CA ALA A 84 -13.78 20.32 -10.78
C ALA A 84 -13.58 21.66 -11.53
N ALA A 85 -12.35 22.20 -11.52
CA ALA A 85 -11.99 23.43 -12.25
C ALA A 85 -12.07 23.29 -13.78
N SER A 86 -11.92 22.08 -14.32
CA SER A 86 -12.05 21.79 -15.76
C SER A 86 -13.45 21.30 -16.16
N GLY A 87 -14.43 21.33 -15.25
CA GLY A 87 -15.82 20.94 -15.50
C GLY A 87 -16.04 19.43 -15.55
N GLN A 88 -15.06 18.63 -15.13
CA GLN A 88 -15.18 17.18 -15.00
C GLN A 88 -15.57 16.81 -13.55
N THR A 89 -16.69 16.12 -13.38
CA THR A 89 -17.20 15.71 -12.06
C THR A 89 -16.82 14.26 -11.77
N ALA A 90 -15.54 14.03 -11.46
CA ALA A 90 -15.09 12.75 -10.91
C ALA A 90 -15.15 12.82 -9.37
N ARG A 91 -15.94 11.93 -8.77
CA ARG A 91 -16.02 11.74 -7.31
C ARG A 91 -15.22 10.53 -6.90
N TYR A 92 -14.64 10.63 -5.72
CA TYR A 92 -13.81 9.59 -5.14
C TYR A 92 -14.20 9.34 -3.69
N VAL A 93 -13.93 8.11 -3.26
CA VAL A 93 -13.97 7.70 -1.86
C VAL A 93 -12.70 6.91 -1.59
N GLU A 94 -12.10 7.11 -0.42
CA GLU A 94 -11.02 6.23 0.06
C GLU A 94 -11.63 4.97 0.65
N ALA A 95 -11.06 3.81 0.34
CA ALA A 95 -11.57 2.53 0.78
C ALA A 95 -10.51 1.77 1.55
N CYS A 96 -10.81 1.42 2.80
CA CYS A 96 -10.03 0.51 3.60
C CYS A 96 -10.51 -0.92 3.32
N LEU A 97 -9.75 -1.66 2.51
CA LEU A 97 -10.12 -2.98 2.03
C LEU A 97 -9.65 -4.06 3.00
N ASP A 98 -10.59 -4.81 3.55
CA ASP A 98 -10.34 -5.92 4.50
C ASP A 98 -10.12 -7.25 3.78
N VAL A 99 -10.62 -7.38 2.55
CA VAL A 99 -10.42 -8.55 1.72
C VAL A 99 -10.21 -8.13 0.28
N ILE A 100 -9.18 -8.67 -0.36
CA ILE A 100 -8.91 -8.51 -1.79
C ILE A 100 -8.58 -9.88 -2.38
N PHE A 101 -9.12 -10.18 -3.55
CA PHE A 101 -8.81 -11.36 -4.34
C PHE A 101 -8.25 -10.97 -5.70
N ASN A 102 -7.28 -11.73 -6.21
CA ASN A 102 -6.85 -11.58 -7.60
C ASN A 102 -7.63 -12.53 -8.54
N PRO A 103 -8.59 -12.02 -9.34
CA PRO A 103 -9.37 -12.86 -10.25
C PRO A 103 -8.57 -13.56 -11.35
N ALA A 104 -7.31 -13.15 -11.58
CA ALA A 104 -6.41 -13.84 -12.50
C ALA A 104 -5.72 -15.06 -11.87
N ARG A 105 -5.65 -15.15 -10.54
CA ARG A 105 -4.93 -16.21 -9.82
C ARG A 105 -5.83 -17.12 -9.00
N GLU A 106 -6.99 -16.64 -8.59
CA GLU A 106 -7.87 -17.38 -7.69
C GLU A 106 -9.36 -17.21 -8.01
N THR A 107 -10.16 -18.07 -7.39
CA THR A 107 -11.62 -18.00 -7.49
C THR A 107 -12.15 -16.83 -6.68
N ILE A 108 -12.94 -15.99 -7.33
CA ILE A 108 -13.65 -14.87 -6.70
C ILE A 108 -15.10 -15.25 -6.43
N PHE A 109 -15.84 -14.43 -5.66
CA PHE A 109 -17.25 -14.70 -5.41
C PHE A 109 -18.04 -14.53 -6.72
N PRO A 110 -18.65 -15.59 -7.25
CA PRO A 110 -19.12 -15.61 -8.62
C PRO A 110 -20.39 -14.75 -8.79
N ARG A 111 -20.48 -14.02 -9.91
CA ARG A 111 -21.67 -13.23 -10.27
C ARG A 111 -22.96 -14.04 -10.28
N THR A 112 -22.90 -15.34 -10.57
CA THR A 112 -24.09 -16.22 -10.57
C THR A 112 -24.73 -16.34 -9.20
N ALA A 113 -23.94 -16.33 -8.13
CA ALA A 113 -24.44 -16.39 -6.75
C ALA A 113 -25.22 -15.12 -6.35
N LEU A 114 -24.96 -13.99 -7.02
CA LEU A 114 -25.70 -12.73 -6.79
C LEU A 114 -27.10 -12.73 -7.44
N SER A 115 -27.43 -13.73 -8.26
CA SER A 115 -28.74 -13.81 -8.93
C SER A 115 -29.74 -14.73 -8.23
N GLU A 116 -29.40 -15.26 -7.06
CA GLU A 116 -30.22 -16.22 -6.32
C GLU A 116 -30.95 -15.54 -5.15
N GLY A 117 -32.15 -16.03 -4.84
CA GLY A 117 -32.89 -15.62 -3.64
C GLY A 117 -33.13 -14.10 -3.54
N VAL A 118 -32.88 -13.54 -2.35
CA VAL A 118 -33.04 -12.11 -2.04
C VAL A 118 -32.07 -11.25 -2.84
N LEU A 119 -30.87 -11.75 -3.14
CA LEU A 119 -29.89 -11.01 -3.94
C LEU A 119 -30.38 -10.76 -5.38
N GLY A 120 -31.28 -11.61 -5.88
CA GLY A 120 -31.87 -11.48 -7.20
C GLY A 120 -32.76 -10.23 -7.40
N SER A 121 -33.22 -9.57 -6.34
CA SER A 121 -33.96 -8.31 -6.46
C SER A 121 -33.05 -7.12 -6.76
N GLN A 122 -31.77 -7.20 -6.38
CA GLN A 122 -30.80 -6.15 -6.56
C GLN A 122 -30.25 -6.12 -7.99
N HIS A 123 -30.05 -4.93 -8.54
CA HIS A 123 -29.43 -4.75 -9.85
C HIS A 123 -27.90 -4.71 -9.74
N TRP A 124 -27.23 -5.82 -10.08
CA TRP A 124 -25.77 -5.96 -9.98
C TRP A 124 -25.00 -5.47 -11.21
N ASP A 125 -25.60 -5.43 -12.40
CA ASP A 125 -24.91 -5.07 -13.65
C ASP A 125 -24.89 -3.55 -13.90
N THR A 126 -24.65 -2.79 -12.83
CA THR A 126 -24.66 -1.33 -12.86
C THR A 126 -23.51 -0.80 -13.70
N ARG A 127 -23.78 0.22 -14.53
CA ARG A 127 -22.75 0.94 -15.29
C ARG A 127 -22.10 2.06 -14.46
N SER A 128 -22.64 2.34 -13.28
CA SER A 128 -22.19 3.40 -12.37
C SER A 128 -21.70 2.82 -11.05
N SER A 129 -20.44 3.07 -10.73
CA SER A 129 -19.85 2.76 -9.43
C SER A 129 -20.52 3.58 -8.30
N GLY A 130 -20.61 3.02 -7.10
CA GLY A 130 -21.28 3.65 -5.95
C GLY A 130 -22.78 3.38 -5.90
N THR A 131 -23.23 2.19 -6.27
CA THR A 131 -24.66 1.84 -6.20
C THR A 131 -25.02 1.46 -4.76
N LEU A 132 -25.99 2.14 -4.16
CA LEU A 132 -26.54 1.78 -2.85
C LEU A 132 -27.26 0.42 -2.95
N LEU A 133 -26.96 -0.48 -2.02
CA LEU A 133 -27.65 -1.77 -1.91
C LEU A 133 -28.88 -1.64 -1.00
N GLU A 134 -29.96 -2.31 -1.37
CA GLU A 134 -31.12 -2.46 -0.48
C GLU A 134 -30.72 -3.19 0.80
N GLU A 135 -31.27 -2.78 1.95
CA GLU A 135 -30.87 -3.30 3.26
C GLU A 135 -30.97 -4.83 3.36
N GLU A 136 -32.05 -5.41 2.82
CA GLU A 136 -32.25 -6.86 2.78
C GLU A 136 -31.20 -7.57 1.91
N ALA A 137 -30.87 -6.98 0.75
CA ALA A 137 -29.86 -7.52 -0.16
C ALA A 137 -28.45 -7.39 0.43
N ALA A 138 -28.14 -6.27 1.10
CA ALA A 138 -26.88 -6.05 1.79
C ALA A 138 -26.68 -7.07 2.92
N ALA A 139 -27.70 -7.29 3.75
CA ALA A 139 -27.64 -8.25 4.85
C ALA A 139 -27.47 -9.70 4.33
N GLU A 140 -28.11 -10.05 3.22
CA GLU A 140 -27.93 -11.37 2.62
C GLU A 140 -26.56 -11.50 1.94
N LEU A 141 -26.06 -10.43 1.34
CA LEU A 141 -24.74 -10.41 0.71
C LEU A 141 -23.64 -10.66 1.74
N GLU A 142 -23.71 -10.00 2.90
CA GLU A 142 -22.76 -10.21 4.00
C GLU A 142 -22.69 -11.67 4.43
N LYS A 143 -23.84 -12.36 4.57
CA LYS A 143 -23.86 -13.79 4.91
C LYS A 143 -23.24 -14.65 3.82
N ALA A 144 -23.58 -14.37 2.57
CA ALA A 144 -23.07 -15.12 1.43
C ALA A 144 -21.55 -14.93 1.29
N TRP A 145 -21.08 -13.70 1.46
CA TRP A 145 -19.67 -13.34 1.44
C TRP A 145 -18.92 -14.00 2.60
N ALA A 146 -19.39 -13.91 3.84
CA ALA A 146 -18.79 -14.58 4.99
C ALA A 146 -18.69 -16.11 4.79
N THR A 147 -19.73 -16.74 4.22
CA THR A 147 -19.73 -18.17 3.89
C THR A 147 -18.67 -18.49 2.83
N PHE A 148 -18.54 -17.64 1.82
CA PHE A 148 -17.52 -17.78 0.78
C PHE A 148 -16.09 -17.63 1.35
N LEU A 149 -15.85 -16.64 2.21
CA LEU A 149 -14.57 -16.45 2.88
C LEU A 149 -14.22 -17.63 3.78
N ALA A 150 -15.18 -18.13 4.56
CA ALA A 150 -14.98 -19.30 5.40
C ALA A 150 -14.58 -20.55 4.57
N SER A 151 -15.13 -20.70 3.35
CA SER A 151 -14.72 -21.78 2.43
C SER A 151 -13.27 -21.69 1.97
N LYS A 152 -12.66 -20.50 2.08
CA LYS A 152 -11.26 -20.19 1.79
C LYS A 152 -10.40 -20.06 3.06
N SER A 153 -10.94 -20.37 4.23
CA SER A 153 -10.29 -20.17 5.53
C SER A 153 -9.89 -18.70 5.80
N LEU A 154 -10.72 -17.77 5.31
CA LEU A 154 -10.59 -16.33 5.54
C LEU A 154 -11.77 -15.81 6.37
N SER A 155 -11.58 -14.65 7.00
CA SER A 155 -12.63 -13.90 7.67
C SER A 155 -12.58 -12.43 7.25
N GLN A 156 -13.72 -11.77 7.24
CA GLN A 156 -13.83 -10.32 7.07
C GLN A 156 -13.73 -9.60 8.41
N HIS A 157 -13.45 -8.30 8.37
CA HIS A 157 -13.55 -7.42 9.53
C HIS A 157 -14.97 -6.85 9.65
N ASN A 158 -15.46 -6.69 10.88
CA ASN A 158 -16.85 -6.31 11.10
C ASN A 158 -17.07 -4.80 11.09
N LYS A 159 -16.03 -4.00 11.36
CA LYS A 159 -16.05 -2.53 11.32
C LYS A 159 -14.68 -1.93 11.08
N LEU A 160 -14.63 -0.72 10.51
CA LEU A 160 -13.41 0.03 10.19
C LEU A 160 -12.49 0.22 11.41
N GLU A 161 -13.05 0.58 12.56
CA GLU A 161 -12.29 0.93 13.77
C GLU A 161 -11.57 -0.27 14.42
N GLU A 162 -11.93 -1.50 14.02
CA GLU A 162 -11.28 -2.71 14.54
C GLU A 162 -9.88 -2.92 13.97
N PHE A 163 -9.52 -2.24 12.88
CA PHE A 163 -8.27 -2.49 12.15
C PHE A 163 -7.65 -1.25 11.51
N TYR A 164 -8.40 -0.16 11.34
CA TYR A 164 -7.90 1.15 10.92
C TYR A 164 -7.94 2.10 12.12
N PRO A 165 -6.86 2.17 12.94
CA PRO A 165 -6.81 3.07 14.06
C PRO A 165 -6.78 4.51 13.52
N TYR A 166 -7.87 5.22 13.73
CA TYR A 166 -7.99 6.64 13.45
C TYR A 166 -6.79 7.37 14.09
N GLN A 167 -5.97 8.05 13.27
CA GLN A 167 -5.03 9.03 13.80
C GLN A 167 -5.84 10.30 14.06
N ASP A 168 -6.30 10.47 15.30
CA ASP A 168 -6.72 11.80 15.76
C ASP A 168 -5.52 12.74 15.60
N GLU A 169 -5.53 13.57 14.55
CA GLU A 169 -4.58 14.69 14.36
C GLU A 169 -4.96 15.92 15.21
N GLU A 170 -6.06 15.88 15.98
CA GLU A 170 -6.47 16.95 16.89
C GLU A 170 -6.28 16.51 18.35
N ASP A 171 -5.09 16.79 18.91
CA ASP A 171 -4.85 17.09 20.34
C ASP A 171 -3.35 17.16 20.71
N TYR A 172 -2.43 17.34 19.75
CA TYR A 172 -1.08 17.78 20.09
C TYR A 172 -1.08 19.30 20.35
N GLU A 173 -1.68 19.70 21.48
CA GLU A 173 -1.32 20.98 22.10
C GLU A 173 0.18 20.96 22.37
N PHE A 174 0.91 21.79 21.64
CA PHE A 174 2.32 22.02 21.81
C PHE A 174 2.52 22.69 23.17
N ASP A 175 2.69 21.92 24.24
CA ASP A 175 3.09 22.47 25.53
C ASP A 175 4.48 23.10 25.33
N GLU A 176 4.52 24.44 25.27
CA GLU A 176 5.73 25.24 25.35
C GLU A 176 6.37 25.06 26.73
N ALA A 177 7.04 23.93 26.91
CA ALA A 177 7.94 23.68 28.03
C ALA A 177 9.22 23.04 27.51
N VAL A 178 9.90 23.73 26.59
CA VAL A 178 11.32 23.49 26.32
C VAL A 178 12.11 24.47 27.18
N ASP A 179 12.13 24.21 28.48
CA ASP A 179 13.15 24.77 29.35
C ASP A 179 13.49 23.75 30.45
N ASP A 180 14.80 23.60 30.65
CA ASP A 180 15.46 22.83 31.71
C ASP A 180 15.80 21.36 31.40
N LEU A 181 16.86 21.16 30.60
CA LEU A 181 17.72 19.98 30.72
C LEU A 181 18.50 20.05 32.05
N GLY A 182 17.80 19.75 33.14
CA GLY A 182 18.39 19.46 34.44
C GLY A 182 18.92 18.04 34.49
N GLU A 183 20.23 17.89 34.70
CA GLU A 183 20.85 16.63 35.13
C GLU A 183 20.16 16.11 36.39
N GLU A 184 19.36 15.03 36.30
CA GLU A 184 19.11 14.20 37.46
C GLU A 184 19.19 12.69 37.16
N THR A 185 19.89 12.06 38.09
CA THR A 185 20.28 10.67 38.19
C THR A 185 19.10 9.70 38.18
N GLY A 186 19.17 8.64 37.38
CA GLY A 186 18.07 7.69 37.22
C GLY A 186 17.70 6.89 38.48
N PRO A 187 16.53 6.22 38.44
CA PRO A 187 16.34 4.99 39.19
C PRO A 187 15.84 3.81 38.33
N ASP A 188 16.44 2.67 38.66
CA ASP A 188 15.94 1.29 38.67
C ASP A 188 15.64 0.51 37.36
N LYS A 189 16.58 -0.40 37.06
CA LYS A 189 16.47 -1.47 36.07
C LYS A 189 15.86 -2.72 36.73
N SER A 190 14.57 -2.73 36.98
CA SER A 190 13.86 -4.00 37.18
C SER A 190 12.36 -3.88 36.96
N ALA A 191 11.93 -4.13 35.73
CA ALA A 191 10.69 -4.81 35.33
C ALA A 191 10.27 -4.41 33.91
N GLY A 192 11.13 -4.67 32.92
CA GLY A 192 10.72 -4.83 31.52
C GLY A 192 10.94 -6.30 31.14
N PRO A 193 10.09 -6.90 30.28
CA PRO A 193 10.29 -8.27 29.84
C PRO A 193 11.67 -8.38 29.19
N SER A 194 12.40 -9.46 29.51
CA SER A 194 13.76 -9.61 28.99
C SER A 194 13.70 -9.83 27.48
N LEU A 195 14.67 -9.25 26.76
CA LEU A 195 14.85 -9.35 25.30
C LEU A 195 14.79 -10.78 24.73
N ASN A 196 14.90 -11.82 25.56
CA ASN A 196 14.83 -13.22 25.15
C ASN A 196 13.39 -13.77 25.03
N GLU A 197 12.35 -13.06 25.48
CA GLU A 197 10.96 -13.56 25.43
C GLU A 197 10.24 -13.26 24.10
N VAL A 198 10.73 -12.30 23.31
CA VAL A 198 10.16 -11.91 22.00
C VAL A 198 10.79 -12.63 20.80
N ALA A 199 11.81 -13.46 21.01
CA ALA A 199 12.68 -13.94 19.92
C ALA A 199 12.27 -15.28 19.27
N ASN A 200 11.22 -15.96 19.74
CA ASN A 200 11.06 -17.41 19.45
C ASN A 200 9.84 -17.83 18.62
N ASP A 201 9.11 -16.93 17.96
CA ASP A 201 7.95 -17.39 17.18
C ASP A 201 7.64 -16.52 15.96
N PHE A 202 8.53 -16.44 14.97
CA PHE A 202 8.18 -15.84 13.68
C PHE A 202 8.75 -16.60 12.47
N PRO A 203 7.94 -16.83 11.42
CA PRO A 203 8.37 -17.47 10.18
C PRO A 203 9.32 -16.57 9.37
N GLU A 204 10.20 -17.19 8.59
CA GLU A 204 11.17 -16.49 7.75
C GLU A 204 10.47 -15.65 6.64
N GLU A 205 10.60 -14.32 6.70
CA GLU A 205 10.03 -13.37 5.72
C GLU A 205 10.86 -13.30 4.42
N GLU A 206 10.17 -13.21 3.28
CA GLU A 206 10.72 -12.91 1.95
C GLU A 206 10.76 -11.39 1.70
N ASP A 207 11.92 -10.88 1.29
CA ASP A 207 12.27 -9.47 1.07
C ASP A 207 11.23 -8.63 0.26
N THR A 208 10.49 -7.73 0.91
CA THR A 208 9.68 -6.68 0.25
C THR A 208 10.48 -5.38 0.03
N PRO A 209 10.38 -4.71 -1.14
CA PRO A 209 11.08 -3.45 -1.42
C PRO A 209 10.34 -2.21 -0.87
N LEU A 210 11.08 -1.15 -0.50
CA LEU A 210 10.53 0.11 -0.01
C LEU A 210 10.77 1.24 -1.03
N ILE A 211 9.68 1.72 -1.63
CA ILE A 211 9.68 2.76 -2.68
C ILE A 211 9.88 4.16 -2.07
N GLU A 212 10.88 4.90 -2.55
CA GLU A 212 11.01 6.34 -2.31
C GLU A 212 10.42 7.14 -3.49
N ALA A 213 9.64 8.17 -3.20
CA ALA A 213 8.98 9.03 -4.20
C ALA A 213 9.89 10.19 -4.65
N ILE A 214 9.96 10.47 -5.96
CA ILE A 214 10.63 11.66 -6.51
C ILE A 214 9.57 12.72 -6.80
N ALA A 215 9.74 13.92 -6.25
CA ALA A 215 8.85 15.06 -6.49
C ALA A 215 9.07 15.67 -7.88
N ARG A 216 7.99 15.89 -8.63
CA ARG A 216 7.96 16.67 -9.88
C ARG A 216 7.51 18.10 -9.61
N GLU A 217 7.80 19.01 -10.55
CA GLU A 217 7.46 20.45 -10.47
C GLU A 217 5.95 20.76 -10.39
N ASP A 218 5.08 19.78 -10.60
CA ASP A 218 3.62 19.88 -10.53
C ASP A 218 3.02 19.38 -9.20
N GLY A 219 3.83 19.02 -8.21
CA GLY A 219 3.34 18.66 -6.88
C GLY A 219 2.68 17.28 -6.78
N HIS A 220 2.71 16.48 -7.85
CA HIS A 220 2.27 15.09 -7.80
C HIS A 220 3.41 14.16 -7.40
N PHE A 221 3.18 13.34 -6.38
CA PHE A 221 4.06 12.24 -5.99
C PHE A 221 3.92 11.11 -7.01
N VAL A 222 4.99 10.81 -7.75
CA VAL A 222 5.08 9.58 -8.53
C VAL A 222 6.09 8.71 -7.80
N ALA A 223 5.67 7.50 -7.40
CA ALA A 223 6.58 6.43 -7.00
C ALA A 223 7.75 6.41 -8.00
N ASP A 224 8.99 6.52 -7.53
CA ASP A 224 10.13 6.42 -8.45
C ASP A 224 9.97 5.11 -9.23
N PRO A 225 9.77 5.15 -10.55
CA PRO A 225 9.54 3.95 -11.33
C PRO A 225 10.78 3.05 -11.35
N TYR A 226 11.88 3.41 -10.69
CA TYR A 226 13.13 2.64 -10.68
C TYR A 226 13.29 1.60 -9.57
N GLU A 227 12.22 1.23 -8.88
CA GLU A 227 12.10 -0.09 -8.25
C GLU A 227 11.50 -1.09 -9.26
N ARG A 228 12.18 -1.25 -10.40
CA ARG A 228 11.56 -1.75 -11.65
C ARG A 228 11.73 -3.26 -11.90
N ASP A 229 12.53 -3.97 -11.12
CA ASP A 229 12.81 -5.40 -11.35
C ASP A 229 13.23 -6.14 -10.05
N PRO A 230 12.37 -7.03 -9.52
CA PRO A 230 12.68 -7.86 -8.36
C PRO A 230 13.95 -8.71 -8.54
N GLU A 231 14.27 -9.13 -9.76
CA GLU A 231 15.47 -9.93 -10.03
C GLU A 231 16.75 -9.11 -9.88
N LEU A 232 16.73 -7.85 -10.34
CA LEU A 232 17.85 -6.92 -10.20
C LEU A 232 18.06 -6.52 -8.73
N ARG A 233 16.97 -6.30 -7.99
CA ARG A 233 17.04 -6.04 -6.54
C ARG A 233 17.66 -7.22 -5.81
N ALA A 234 17.13 -8.42 -6.02
CA ALA A 234 17.66 -9.64 -5.40
C ALA A 234 19.12 -9.90 -5.81
N ALA A 235 19.50 -9.58 -7.05
CA ALA A 235 20.89 -9.69 -7.49
C ALA A 235 21.81 -8.68 -6.79
N ALA A 236 21.39 -7.42 -6.63
CA ALA A 236 22.15 -6.42 -5.89
C ALA A 236 22.33 -6.82 -4.42
N ILE A 237 21.28 -7.29 -3.74
CA ILE A 237 21.36 -7.74 -2.35
C ILE A 237 22.27 -8.96 -2.21
N ARG A 238 22.19 -9.93 -3.14
CA ARG A 238 23.12 -11.08 -3.14
C ARG A 238 24.58 -10.66 -3.31
N LEU A 239 24.85 -9.59 -4.05
CA LEU A 239 26.21 -9.11 -4.32
C LEU A 239 26.76 -8.24 -3.20
N TYR A 240 25.94 -7.36 -2.62
CA TYR A 240 26.40 -6.30 -1.72
C TYR A 240 25.89 -6.43 -0.28
N GLY A 241 24.93 -7.33 -0.03
CA GLY A 241 24.22 -7.44 1.24
C GLY A 241 23.26 -6.28 1.48
N THR A 242 22.94 -6.03 2.75
CA THR A 242 21.95 -5.03 3.21
C THR A 242 22.59 -3.86 3.98
N THR A 243 23.92 -3.78 4.01
CA THR A 243 24.65 -2.69 4.69
C THR A 243 24.84 -1.53 3.72
N CYS A 244 24.39 -0.34 4.12
CA CYS A 244 24.49 0.87 3.31
C CYS A 244 25.94 1.15 2.88
N GLN A 245 26.19 1.24 1.58
CA GLN A 245 27.53 1.46 1.03
C GLN A 245 28.06 2.89 1.25
N ALA A 246 27.16 3.85 1.53
CA ALA A 246 27.55 5.22 1.85
C ALA A 246 27.93 5.38 3.33
N CYS A 247 27.08 4.92 4.26
CA CYS A 247 27.22 5.23 5.68
C CYS A 247 27.43 4.02 6.60
N GLY A 248 27.42 2.79 6.07
CA GLY A 248 27.58 1.58 6.86
C GLY A 248 26.39 1.22 7.76
N PHE A 249 25.28 1.95 7.69
CA PHE A 249 24.07 1.61 8.44
C PHE A 249 23.50 0.28 7.96
N SER A 250 23.08 -0.56 8.91
CA SER A 250 22.38 -1.82 8.65
C SER A 250 21.11 -1.83 9.51
N PHE A 251 19.96 -2.04 8.86
CA PHE A 251 18.67 -2.14 9.54
C PHE A 251 18.65 -3.37 10.44
N GLU A 252 19.13 -4.52 9.98
CA GLU A 252 19.21 -5.73 10.78
C GLU A 252 20.08 -5.57 12.03
N GLN A 253 21.24 -4.91 11.92
CA GLN A 253 22.11 -4.68 13.08
C GLN A 253 21.51 -3.69 14.10
N THR A 254 20.66 -2.75 13.63
CA THR A 254 20.08 -1.69 14.47
C THR A 254 18.75 -2.10 15.08
N TYR A 255 17.90 -2.76 14.30
CA TYR A 255 16.51 -3.08 14.62
C TYR A 255 16.25 -4.59 14.79
N GLY A 256 17.29 -5.43 14.66
CA GLY A 256 17.15 -6.87 14.77
C GLY A 256 16.36 -7.46 13.60
N THR A 257 15.52 -8.46 13.87
CA THR A 257 14.74 -9.16 12.85
C THR A 257 13.84 -8.25 12.03
N TYR A 258 13.32 -7.16 12.61
CA TYR A 258 12.50 -6.16 11.92
C TYR A 258 13.23 -5.43 10.78
N GLY A 259 14.56 -5.45 10.78
CA GLY A 259 15.39 -4.86 9.73
C GLY A 259 16.06 -5.87 8.81
N LYS A 260 15.76 -7.16 8.98
CA LYS A 260 16.38 -8.24 8.19
C LYS A 260 16.00 -8.09 6.72
N GLY A 261 16.98 -8.23 5.83
CA GLY A 261 16.73 -8.15 4.38
C GLY A 261 16.46 -6.74 3.83
N TYR A 262 16.21 -5.77 4.71
CA TYR A 262 15.79 -4.44 4.31
C TYR A 262 16.95 -3.54 3.91
N VAL A 263 16.91 -3.06 2.67
CA VAL A 263 17.80 -2.05 2.09
C VAL A 263 17.16 -1.52 0.79
N GLN A 264 17.52 -0.31 0.37
CA GLN A 264 17.08 0.24 -0.91
C GLN A 264 18.17 0.08 -1.98
N VAL A 265 17.75 -0.22 -3.21
CA VAL A 265 18.65 -0.43 -4.35
C VAL A 265 18.69 0.82 -5.23
N HIS A 266 19.88 1.39 -5.37
CA HIS A 266 20.15 2.63 -6.07
C HIS A 266 20.82 2.39 -7.44
N HIS A 267 20.40 3.12 -8.48
CA HIS A 267 21.07 3.11 -9.78
C HIS A 267 22.16 4.18 -9.83
N LYS A 268 23.42 3.77 -10.06
CA LYS A 268 24.58 4.69 -10.10
C LYS A 268 24.58 5.64 -11.30
N HIS A 269 23.80 5.34 -12.34
CA HIS A 269 23.71 6.13 -13.55
C HIS A 269 22.24 6.48 -13.85
N PRO A 270 21.90 7.77 -14.08
CA PRO A 270 20.56 8.18 -14.46
C PRO A 270 20.16 7.51 -15.77
N THR A 271 19.07 6.76 -15.75
CA THR A 271 18.51 6.07 -16.91
C THR A 271 17.64 7.02 -17.72
N SER A 272 18.21 8.13 -18.15
CA SER A 272 17.54 9.11 -18.99
C SER A 272 18.28 9.21 -20.31
N ASN A 273 17.96 8.31 -21.25
CA ASN A 273 17.91 8.59 -22.69
C ASN A 273 17.43 7.35 -23.49
N ALA A 274 16.31 7.54 -24.19
CA ALA A 274 15.93 7.01 -25.52
C ALA A 274 16.30 5.56 -25.92
N ASN A 275 15.25 4.80 -26.27
CA ASN A 275 15.24 3.72 -27.27
C ASN A 275 16.30 2.61 -27.12
N GLY A 276 15.99 1.60 -26.32
CA GLY A 276 16.63 0.29 -26.42
C GLY A 276 16.84 -0.37 -25.07
N SER A 277 16.50 -1.66 -24.99
CA SER A 277 16.79 -2.56 -23.87
C SER A 277 18.29 -2.57 -23.55
N THR A 278 18.75 -1.69 -22.66
CA THR A 278 20.12 -1.76 -22.13
C THR A 278 20.11 -2.75 -20.98
N LYS A 279 20.90 -3.82 -21.09
CA LYS A 279 21.03 -4.84 -20.04
C LYS A 279 21.73 -4.21 -18.83
N ILE A 280 21.02 -4.12 -17.71
CA ILE A 280 21.57 -3.63 -16.43
C ILE A 280 22.45 -4.72 -15.83
N ASP A 281 23.66 -4.37 -15.41
CA ASP A 281 24.56 -5.23 -14.66
C ASP A 281 24.56 -4.81 -13.17
N PRO A 282 23.99 -5.63 -12.27
CA PRO A 282 23.96 -5.35 -10.83
C PRO A 282 25.33 -5.03 -10.21
N SER A 283 26.42 -5.58 -10.75
CA SER A 283 27.78 -5.40 -10.22
C SER A 283 28.38 -4.01 -10.55
N THR A 284 27.91 -3.36 -11.61
CA THR A 284 28.42 -2.03 -12.00
C THR A 284 27.39 -0.95 -11.79
N ASP A 285 26.13 -1.23 -12.08
CA ASP A 285 25.09 -0.21 -12.25
C ASP A 285 24.26 0.00 -10.99
N LEU A 286 24.31 -0.92 -10.03
CA LEU A 286 23.52 -0.88 -8.80
C LEU A 286 24.39 -0.71 -7.55
N ALA A 287 23.76 -0.15 -6.52
CA ALA A 287 24.29 -0.01 -5.17
C ALA A 287 23.18 -0.26 -4.13
N VAL A 288 23.56 -0.49 -2.88
CA VAL A 288 22.64 -0.65 -1.76
C VAL A 288 22.83 0.48 -0.74
N LEU A 289 21.74 1.19 -0.42
CA LEU A 289 21.73 2.35 0.48
C LEU A 289 20.62 2.20 1.53
N CYS A 290 20.80 2.82 2.69
CA CYS A 290 19.71 2.97 3.65
C CYS A 290 18.76 4.10 3.22
N SER A 291 17.53 4.11 3.72
CA SER A 291 16.49 5.08 3.34
C SER A 291 16.97 6.53 3.47
N ASN A 292 17.65 6.88 4.57
CA ASN A 292 18.19 8.24 4.73
C ASN A 292 19.23 8.59 3.66
N CYS A 293 20.13 7.67 3.32
CA CYS A 293 21.17 7.94 2.32
C CYS A 293 20.60 7.98 0.90
N HIS A 294 19.64 7.11 0.59
CA HIS A 294 18.99 7.09 -0.71
C HIS A 294 18.13 8.34 -0.92
N THR A 295 17.35 8.77 0.08
CA THR A 295 16.58 10.01 0.01
C THR A 295 17.49 11.22 -0.27
N ILE A 296 18.63 11.30 0.42
CA ILE A 296 19.56 12.42 0.28
C ILE A 296 20.28 12.44 -1.06
N ILE A 297 20.59 11.28 -1.65
CA ILE A 297 21.27 11.20 -2.95
C ILE A 297 20.43 11.81 -4.07
N HIS A 298 19.10 11.69 -3.96
CA HIS A 298 18.11 12.19 -4.93
C HIS A 298 17.49 13.54 -4.55
N ARG A 299 17.87 14.13 -3.41
CA ARG A 299 17.23 15.32 -2.86
C ARG A 299 17.29 16.54 -3.80
N ASN A 300 18.35 16.65 -4.61
CA ASN A 300 18.52 17.71 -5.60
C ASN A 300 18.65 17.12 -7.02
N PRO A 301 17.58 17.15 -7.84
CA PRO A 301 17.60 16.60 -9.20
C PRO A 301 18.60 17.28 -10.15
N GLU A 302 18.95 18.56 -9.90
CA GLU A 302 19.94 19.29 -10.73
C GLU A 302 21.39 18.93 -10.38
N ASN A 303 21.61 18.32 -9.21
CA ASN A 303 22.93 17.95 -8.72
C ASN A 303 22.85 16.69 -7.86
N LEU A 304 22.69 15.54 -8.52
CA LEU A 304 22.72 14.23 -7.86
C LEU A 304 24.10 13.96 -7.29
N LEU A 305 24.14 13.57 -6.01
CA LEU A 305 25.38 13.16 -5.37
C LEU A 305 25.80 11.79 -5.88
N THR A 306 27.10 11.57 -6.03
CA THR A 306 27.64 10.22 -6.14
C THR A 306 27.68 9.56 -4.76
N ILE A 307 27.69 8.23 -4.72
CA ILE A 307 27.84 7.47 -3.47
C ILE A 307 29.12 7.87 -2.74
N GLU A 308 30.20 8.15 -3.47
CA GLU A 308 31.48 8.55 -2.88
C GLU A 308 31.40 9.94 -2.24
N GLU A 309 30.74 10.90 -2.89
CA GLU A 309 30.50 12.23 -2.31
C GLU A 309 29.62 12.14 -1.07
N LEU A 310 28.53 11.35 -1.13
CA LEU A 310 27.66 11.11 0.02
C LEU A 310 28.42 10.46 1.18
N ARG A 311 29.31 9.50 0.88
CA ARG A 311 30.17 8.85 1.87
C ARG A 311 31.11 9.84 2.55
N VAL A 312 31.71 10.77 1.81
CA VAL A 312 32.56 11.82 2.38
C VAL A 312 31.75 12.71 3.32
N ILE A 313 30.56 13.16 2.91
CA ILE A 313 29.69 14.03 3.71
C ILE A 313 29.29 13.33 5.03
N VAL A 314 28.81 12.09 4.95
CA VAL A 314 28.31 11.37 6.14
C VAL A 314 29.45 11.03 7.11
N ASN A 315 30.64 10.69 6.61
CA ASN A 315 31.78 10.36 7.49
C ASN A 315 32.40 11.61 8.13
N ALA A 316 32.39 12.75 7.46
CA ALA A 316 32.91 14.00 8.03
C ALA A 316 32.08 14.50 9.23
N LEU A 317 30.81 14.11 9.33
CA LEU A 317 29.88 14.53 10.39
C LEU A 317 29.67 13.50 11.50
N ARG A 318 30.22 12.28 11.35
CA ARG A 318 30.18 11.20 12.35
C ARG A 318 31.47 11.05 13.16
N SER A 319 32.38 12.02 13.03
CA SER A 319 33.67 12.08 13.74
C SER A 319 33.53 12.67 15.13
#